data_AF-I1CUV1-F1
#
_entry.id   AF-I1CUV1-F1
#
_cell.length_a   1.000
_cell.length_b   1.000
_cell.length_c   1.000
_cell.angle_alpha   90.00
_cell.angle_beta   90.00
_cell.angle_gamma   90.00
#
_symmetry.space_group_name_H-M   'P 1'
#
loop_
_entity.id
_entity.type
_entity.pdbx_description
1 polymer ?
#
loop_
_entity_poly.entity_id
_entity_poly.type
_entity_poly.pdbx_seq_one_letter_code
_entity_poly.pdbx_strand_id
1 'polypeptide(L)'
;MASAKGLPLLFESDESHQGIVPALIYDASPLVRQQLFTSLGYLLCQWNPRDRYQYGERILPIILSGVFDELPAVQSTCDSTLTEVANSCVHDLYEAQILESIPEDEKEKKNLGRA
;
A
#
# COMPACT_ATOMS: atom_id res chain seq x y z
N MET A 1 -1.26 17.90 -2.12
CA MET A 1 -1.73 16.50 -2.25
C MET A 1 -1.15 15.91 -3.52
N ALA A 2 -0.53 14.73 -3.43
CA ALA A 2 -0.07 14.00 -4.61
C ALA A 2 -1.28 13.56 -5.46
N SER A 3 -1.14 13.55 -6.79
CA SER A 3 -2.22 13.11 -7.70
C SER A 3 -1.94 11.71 -8.21
N ALA A 4 -2.97 10.86 -8.25
CA ALA A 4 -2.86 9.49 -8.75
C ALA A 4 -2.96 9.37 -10.29
N LYS A 5 -3.15 10.47 -11.03
CA LYS A 5 -3.40 10.46 -12.48
C LYS A 5 -2.32 9.78 -13.33
N GLY A 6 -1.07 9.77 -12.86
CA GLY A 6 0.05 9.13 -13.55
C GLY A 6 0.32 7.69 -13.12
N LEU A 7 -0.39 7.16 -12.12
CA LEU A 7 -0.14 5.83 -11.59
C LEU A 7 -0.29 4.73 -12.66
N PRO A 8 -1.31 4.72 -13.54
CA PRO A 8 -1.46 3.65 -14.54
C PRO A 8 -0.23 3.47 -15.43
N LEU A 9 0.49 4.55 -15.74
CA LEU A 9 1.70 4.54 -16.57
C LEU A 9 2.84 3.71 -15.95
N LEU A 10 2.84 3.52 -14.63
CA LEU A 10 3.85 2.68 -13.95
C LEU A 10 3.59 1.18 -14.11
N PHE A 11 2.39 0.80 -14.57
CA PHE A 11 1.94 -0.57 -14.74
C PHE A 11 1.81 -0.99 -16.19
N GLU A 12 1.65 -0.03 -17.09
CA GLU A 12 1.49 -0.27 -18.52
C GLU A 12 2.77 -0.83 -19.12
N SER A 13 2.61 -1.85 -19.96
CA SER A 13 3.66 -2.38 -20.83
C SER A 13 3.33 -2.05 -22.29
N ASP A 14 4.36 -1.77 -23.09
CA ASP A 14 4.24 -1.65 -24.55
C ASP A 14 5.03 -2.80 -25.23
N GLU A 15 5.05 -2.81 -26.57
CA GLU A 15 5.73 -3.86 -27.35
C GLU A 15 7.26 -3.94 -27.09
N SER A 16 7.82 -2.90 -26.47
CA SER A 16 9.25 -2.69 -26.24
C SER A 16 9.65 -2.59 -24.76
N HIS A 17 8.70 -2.36 -23.85
CA HIS A 17 8.98 -2.10 -22.43
C HIS A 17 7.98 -2.83 -21.51
N GLN A 18 8.52 -3.49 -20.49
CA GLN A 18 7.72 -3.97 -19.36
C GLN A 18 7.34 -2.80 -18.45
N GLY A 19 6.17 -2.89 -17.82
CA GLY A 19 5.76 -1.92 -16.82
C GLY A 19 6.77 -1.86 -15.66
N ILE A 20 7.04 -0.65 -15.18
CA ILE A 20 8.05 -0.39 -14.15
C ILE A 20 7.74 -1.19 -12.88
N VAL A 21 6.53 -1.07 -12.34
CA VAL A 21 6.18 -1.72 -11.08
C VAL A 21 6.29 -3.25 -11.18
N PRO A 22 5.66 -3.94 -12.16
CA PRO A 22 5.83 -5.39 -12.34
C PRO A 22 7.29 -5.86 -12.41
N ALA A 23 8.15 -5.10 -13.10
CA ALA A 23 9.57 -5.46 -13.22
C ALA A 23 10.32 -5.39 -11.88
N LEU A 24 9.89 -4.50 -10.97
CA LEU A 24 10.58 -4.27 -9.70
C LEU A 24 10.13 -5.18 -8.56
N ILE A 25 8.98 -5.86 -8.67
CA ILE A 25 8.44 -6.73 -7.59
C ILE A 25 9.43 -7.85 -7.23
N TYR A 26 10.08 -8.42 -8.24
CA TYR A 26 11.03 -9.53 -8.11
C TYR A 26 12.46 -9.11 -8.45
N ASP A 27 12.78 -7.82 -8.32
CA ASP A 27 14.13 -7.34 -8.57
C ASP A 27 15.15 -8.07 -7.68
N ALA A 28 16.31 -8.43 -8.23
CA ALA A 28 17.34 -9.16 -7.50
C ALA A 28 17.87 -8.38 -6.29
N SER A 29 17.77 -7.05 -6.31
CA SER A 29 18.18 -6.17 -5.21
C SER A 29 17.08 -6.06 -4.14
N PRO A 30 17.36 -6.49 -2.89
CA PRO A 30 16.42 -6.32 -1.79
C PRO A 30 16.09 -4.87 -1.48
N LEU A 31 17.04 -3.96 -1.75
CA LEU A 31 16.86 -2.53 -1.53
C LEU A 31 15.84 -1.96 -2.53
N VAL A 32 15.85 -2.43 -3.77
CA VAL A 32 14.89 -2.02 -4.80
C VAL A 32 13.49 -2.47 -4.40
N ARG A 33 13.33 -3.72 -3.96
CA ARG A 33 12.04 -4.24 -3.48
C ARG A 33 11.52 -3.47 -2.27
N GLN A 34 12.37 -3.22 -1.26
CA GLN A 34 12.00 -2.40 -0.10
C GLN A 34 11.54 -0.99 -0.49
N GLN A 35 12.28 -0.35 -1.40
CA GLN A 35 11.95 0.99 -1.87
C GLN A 35 10.63 1.00 -2.65
N LEU A 36 10.39 -0.02 -3.49
CA LEU A 36 9.12 -0.18 -4.19
C LEU A 36 7.95 -0.23 -3.21
N PHE A 37 7.99 -1.12 -2.23
CA PHE A 37 6.90 -1.30 -1.28
C PHE A 37 6.68 -0.03 -0.44
N THR A 38 7.75 0.58 0.05
CA THR A 38 7.70 1.84 0.81
C THR A 38 7.08 2.96 -0.01
N SER A 39 7.52 3.16 -1.25
CA SER A 39 7.01 4.21 -2.13
C SER A 39 5.53 4.01 -2.47
N LEU A 40 5.12 2.76 -2.74
CA LEU A 40 3.73 2.44 -3.02
C LEU A 40 2.81 2.68 -1.82
N GLY A 41 3.23 2.28 -0.62
CA GLY A 41 2.45 2.56 0.59
C GLY A 41 2.40 4.03 0.93
N TYR A 42 3.52 4.75 0.79
CA TYR A 42 3.56 6.19 0.97
C TYR A 42 2.55 6.91 0.05
N LEU A 43 2.45 6.50 -1.22
CA LEU A 43 1.45 7.05 -2.14
C LEU A 43 0.03 6.84 -1.62
N LEU A 44 -0.31 5.63 -1.16
CA LEU A 44 -1.62 5.32 -0.59
C LEU A 44 -1.92 6.21 0.63
N CYS A 45 -0.97 6.40 1.54
CA CYS A 45 -1.12 7.25 2.72
C CYS A 45 -1.29 8.74 2.37
N GLN A 46 -0.65 9.23 1.29
CA GLN A 46 -0.71 10.65 0.89
C GLN A 46 -1.93 11.01 0.04
N TRP A 47 -2.61 10.03 -0.54
CA TRP A 47 -3.80 10.27 -1.35
C TRP A 47 -5.03 10.49 -0.49
N ASN A 48 -5.96 11.28 -1.04
CA ASN A 48 -7.30 11.40 -0.51
C ASN A 48 -8.01 10.02 -0.56
N PRO A 49 -9.08 9.81 0.24
CA PRO A 49 -9.76 8.52 0.31
C PRO A 49 -10.20 8.00 -1.07
N ARG A 50 -10.75 8.87 -1.93
CA ARG A 50 -11.22 8.48 -3.26
C ARG A 50 -10.10 7.87 -4.11
N ASP A 51 -8.97 8.55 -4.23
CA ASP A 51 -7.83 8.07 -5.01
C ASP A 51 -7.21 6.81 -4.36
N ARG A 52 -7.10 6.79 -3.02
CA ARG A 52 -6.59 5.63 -2.27
C ARG A 52 -7.39 4.37 -2.54
N TYR A 53 -8.72 4.43 -2.46
CA TYR A 53 -9.57 3.26 -2.71
C TYR A 53 -9.69 2.93 -4.19
N GLN A 54 -9.65 3.91 -5.09
CA GLN A 54 -9.64 3.66 -6.54
C GLN A 54 -8.42 2.85 -6.99
N TYR A 55 -7.25 3.12 -6.41
CA TYR A 55 -5.99 2.46 -6.82
C TYR A 55 -5.48 1.42 -5.81
N GLY A 56 -6.08 1.35 -4.63
CA GLY A 56 -5.72 0.42 -3.56
C GLY A 56 -5.81 -1.03 -4.01
N GLU A 57 -6.83 -1.40 -4.79
CA GLU A 57 -6.98 -2.77 -5.33
C GLU A 57 -5.79 -3.20 -6.21
N ARG A 58 -5.12 -2.26 -6.87
CA ARG A 58 -3.94 -2.55 -7.70
C ARG A 58 -2.65 -2.54 -6.88
N ILE A 59 -2.53 -1.63 -5.92
CA ILE A 59 -1.28 -1.43 -5.15
C ILE A 59 -1.16 -2.41 -3.97
N LEU A 60 -2.24 -2.63 -3.21
CA LEU A 60 -2.19 -3.44 -1.99
C LEU A 60 -1.71 -4.88 -2.23
N PRO A 61 -2.15 -5.60 -3.28
CA PRO A 61 -1.63 -6.94 -3.56
C PRO A 61 -0.11 -6.98 -3.78
N ILE A 62 0.47 -5.89 -4.28
CA ILE A 62 1.91 -5.78 -4.54
C ILE A 62 2.67 -5.64 -3.24
N ILE A 63 2.23 -4.74 -2.35
CA ILE A 63 2.83 -4.60 -1.02
C ILE A 63 2.66 -5.91 -0.22
N LEU A 64 1.49 -6.55 -0.30
CA LEU A 64 1.22 -7.84 0.33
C LEU A 64 2.13 -8.96 -0.19
N SER A 65 2.52 -8.92 -1.47
CA SER A 65 3.42 -9.94 -2.03
C SER A 65 4.78 -9.96 -1.32
N GLY A 66 5.26 -8.82 -0.84
CA GLY A 66 6.54 -8.72 -0.13
C GLY A 66 6.52 -9.25 1.31
N VAL A 67 5.33 -9.53 1.88
CA VAL A 67 5.22 -10.30 3.14
C VAL A 67 5.71 -11.75 2.95
N PHE A 68 5.67 -12.24 1.70
CA PHE A 68 6.18 -13.57 1.33
C PHE A 68 7.59 -13.53 0.72
N ASP A 69 8.30 -12.40 0.83
CA ASP A 69 9.67 -12.27 0.35
C ASP A 69 10.61 -13.24 1.07
N GLU A 70 11.70 -13.65 0.43
CA GLU A 70 12.68 -14.57 1.02
C GLU A 70 13.52 -13.91 2.12
N LEU A 71 13.61 -12.58 2.13
CA LEU A 71 14.44 -11.83 3.08
C LEU A 71 13.59 -11.18 4.19
N PRO A 72 13.89 -11.46 5.47
CA PRO A 72 13.15 -10.89 6.61
C PRO A 72 13.11 -9.36 6.64
N ALA A 73 14.15 -8.69 6.11
CA ALA A 73 14.18 -7.23 6.02
C ALA A 73 13.07 -6.69 5.11
N VAL A 74 12.84 -7.35 3.97
CA VAL A 74 11.80 -6.95 3.01
C VAL A 74 10.41 -7.22 3.59
N GLN A 75 10.23 -8.37 4.25
CA GLN A 75 8.98 -8.71 4.96
C GLN A 75 8.62 -7.62 5.99
N SER A 76 9.58 -7.24 6.84
CA SER A 76 9.41 -6.19 7.85
C SER A 76 9.03 -4.83 7.26
N THR A 77 9.64 -4.45 6.13
CA THR A 77 9.25 -3.24 5.40
C THR A 77 7.80 -3.32 4.93
N CYS A 78 7.36 -4.46 4.39
CA CYS A 78 5.98 -4.64 3.92
C CYS A 78 4.98 -4.57 5.06
N ASP A 79 5.26 -5.25 6.18
CA ASP A 79 4.40 -5.24 7.37
C ASP A 79 4.24 -3.82 7.93
N SER A 80 5.36 -3.08 8.04
CA SER A 80 5.34 -1.69 8.49
C SER A 80 4.52 -0.81 7.54
N THR A 81 4.74 -0.97 6.25
CA THR A 81 4.03 -0.22 5.19
C THR A 81 2.52 -0.51 5.23
N LEU A 82 2.11 -1.78 5.33
CA LEU A 82 0.70 -2.18 5.42
C LEU A 82 0.04 -1.62 6.68
N THR A 83 0.78 -1.58 7.79
CA THR A 83 0.31 -0.99 9.05
C THR A 83 0.04 0.51 8.89
N GLU A 84 0.93 1.25 8.24
CA GLU A 84 0.74 2.68 7.95
C GLU A 84 -0.48 2.95 7.05
N VAL A 85 -0.64 2.14 6.00
CA VAL A 85 -1.80 2.23 5.10
C VAL A 85 -3.09 1.90 5.86
N ALA A 86 -3.09 0.86 6.70
CA ALA A 86 -4.24 0.50 7.54
C ALA A 86 -4.64 1.64 8.48
N ASN A 87 -3.67 2.29 9.14
CA ASN A 87 -3.93 3.45 9.99
C ASN A 87 -4.54 4.62 9.18
N SER A 88 -4.06 4.86 7.96
CA SER A 88 -4.65 5.87 7.07
C SER A 88 -6.11 5.54 6.73
N CYS A 89 -6.42 4.28 6.44
CA CYS A 89 -7.79 3.82 6.20
C CYS A 89 -8.69 3.96 7.44
N VAL A 90 -8.18 3.67 8.64
CA VAL A 90 -8.94 3.91 9.89
C VAL A 90 -9.28 5.40 10.03
N HIS A 91 -8.34 6.28 9.71
CA HIS A 91 -8.59 7.72 9.73
C HIS A 91 -9.67 8.13 8.73
N ASP A 92 -9.64 7.61 7.50
CA ASP A 92 -10.69 7.89 6.51
C ASP A 92 -12.09 7.48 7.02
N LEU A 93 -12.20 6.31 7.65
CA LEU A 93 -13.47 5.83 8.20
C LEU A 93 -13.97 6.73 9.34
N TYR A 94 -13.07 7.26 10.16
CA TYR A 94 -13.39 8.22 11.21
C TYR A 94 -13.85 9.56 10.61
N GLU A 95 -13.11 10.11 9.63
CA GLU A 95 -13.50 11.36 8.96
C GLU A 95 -14.83 11.25 8.22
N ALA A 96 -15.13 10.06 7.67
CA ALA A 96 -16.41 9.74 7.05
C ALA A 96 -17.55 9.50 8.06
N GLN A 97 -17.28 9.61 9.37
CA GLN A 97 -18.22 9.34 10.46
C GLN A 97 -18.79 7.91 10.45
N ILE A 98 -18.04 6.96 9.87
CA ILE A 98 -18.34 5.53 9.93
C ILE A 98 -17.87 4.96 11.28
N LEU A 99 -16.76 5.49 11.81
CA LEU A 99 -16.29 5.20 13.17
C LEU A 99 -16.56 6.37 14.10
N GLU A 100 -17.01 6.07 15.32
CA GLU A 100 -17.24 7.08 16.37
C GLU A 100 -15.93 7.63 16.95
N SER A 101 -14.87 6.82 16.96
CA SER A 101 -13.53 7.18 17.43
C SER A 101 -12.47 6.36 16.69
N ILE A 102 -11.23 6.85 16.72
CA ILE A 102 -10.06 6.09 16.27
C ILE A 102 -9.66 5.13 17.40
N PRO A 103 -9.60 3.81 17.16
CA PRO A 103 -9.20 2.86 18.19
C PRO A 103 -7.80 3.12 18.72
N GLU A 104 -7.64 3.09 20.04
CA GLU A 104 -6.38 3.40 20.72
C GLU A 104 -5.47 2.18 20.84
N ASP A 105 -6.02 0.95 20.81
CA ASP A 105 -5.25 -0.28 20.92
C ASP A 105 -5.35 -1.20 19.69
N GLU A 106 -4.32 -2.03 19.51
CA GLU A 106 -4.19 -2.96 18.38
C GLU A 106 -5.25 -4.07 18.37
N LYS A 107 -5.87 -4.37 19.52
CA LYS A 107 -6.88 -5.42 19.62
C LYS A 107 -8.21 -4.92 19.06
N GLU A 108 -8.57 -3.68 19.34
CA GLU A 108 -9.74 -3.01 18.76
C GLU A 108 -9.59 -2.85 17.25
N LYS A 109 -8.41 -2.42 16.78
CA LYS A 109 -8.11 -2.33 15.34
C LYS A 109 -8.33 -3.66 14.60
N LYS A 110 -7.92 -4.79 15.20
CA LYS A 110 -8.10 -6.14 14.60
C LYS A 110 -9.55 -6.58 14.49
N ASN A 111 -10.47 -5.95 15.22
CA ASN A 111 -11.89 -6.27 15.17
C ASN A 111 -12.68 -5.38 14.18
N LEU A 112 -12.05 -4.34 13.61
CA LEU A 112 -12.65 -3.53 12.55
C LEU A 112 -12.97 -4.41 11.33
N GLY A 113 -14.22 -4.37 10.86
CA GLY A 113 -14.67 -5.10 9.68
C GLY A 113 -15.11 -6.56 9.91
N ARG A 114 -15.19 -7.04 11.17
CA ARG A 114 -15.76 -8.35 11.52
C ARG A 114 -17.28 -8.32 11.79
N ALA A 115 -18.00 -7.37 11.21
CA ALA A 115 -19.45 -7.27 11.33
C ALA A 115 -20.16 -8.40 10.56
#